data_AF-A0A851E2D0-F1
#
_entry.id   AF-A0A851E2D0-F1
#
_cell.length_a   1.000
_cell.length_b   1.000
_cell.length_c   1.000
_cell.angle_alpha   90.00
_cell.angle_beta   90.00
_cell.angle_gamma   90.00
#
_symmetry.space_group_name_H-M   'P 1'
#
loop_
_entity.id
_entity.type
_entity.pdbx_description
1 polymer ?
#
loop_
_entity_poly.entity_id
_entity_poly.type
_entity_poly.pdbx_seq_one_letter_code
_entity_poly.pdbx_strand_id
1 'polypeptide(L)'
;KAPRPPKQPNIQDFQFFPPRLFELLEKEILYYRKTIGYKVPRNPDLPNAAQVQKEEQKKIDESMPLNTEESEEKEKLLTQGFTNWNKRDFNQFIKANEKYGRDDIDNIAREVEGKSPEEVIEYSAVFWERCNELQDIERIMAQIERGEARIQRRISIKKALDAKV
;
A
#
# COMPACT_ATOMS: atom_id res chain seq x y z
N LYS A 1 -0.27 -1.94 21.77
CA LYS A 1 0.59 -1.89 20.56
C LYS A 1 1.92 -1.24 20.95
N ALA A 2 3.03 -1.65 20.35
CA ALA A 2 4.34 -1.06 20.66
C ALA A 2 4.37 0.44 20.28
N PRO A 3 5.08 1.28 21.04
CA PRO A 3 5.14 2.72 20.79
C PRO A 3 5.86 3.03 19.47
N ARG A 4 5.45 4.15 18.84
CA ARG A 4 6.02 4.69 17.59
C ARG A 4 6.34 6.18 17.77
N PRO A 5 7.31 6.74 17.03
CA PRO A 5 7.64 8.16 17.10
C PRO A 5 6.41 9.05 16.81
N PRO A 6 6.13 10.10 17.60
CA PRO A 6 4.95 10.96 17.40
C PRO A 6 4.89 11.67 16.04
N LYS A 7 6.05 11.90 15.40
CA LYS A 7 6.18 12.61 14.11
C LYS A 7 6.43 11.67 12.93
N GLN A 8 6.16 10.37 13.08
CA GLN A 8 6.38 9.43 11.98
C GLN A 8 5.40 9.71 10.82
N PRO A 9 5.87 9.74 9.56
CA PRO A 9 5.00 9.91 8.40
C PRO A 9 3.90 8.84 8.36
N ASN A 10 2.67 9.25 8.06
CA ASN A 10 1.55 8.33 7.88
C ASN A 10 1.50 7.84 6.42
N ILE A 11 2.18 6.73 6.17
CA ILE A 11 2.28 6.10 4.85
C ILE A 11 1.22 5.03 4.69
N GLN A 12 0.60 4.98 3.51
CA GLN A 12 -0.34 3.93 3.11
C GLN A 12 0.30 3.00 2.07
N ASP A 13 -0.08 1.72 2.10
CA ASP A 13 0.40 0.69 1.17
C ASP A 13 0.05 1.03 -0.29
N PHE A 14 -1.15 1.55 -0.53
CA PHE A 14 -1.61 2.00 -1.86
C PHE A 14 -0.85 3.21 -2.42
N GLN A 15 0.07 3.81 -1.66
CA GLN A 15 0.94 4.88 -2.16
C GLN A 15 2.25 4.34 -2.75
N PHE A 16 2.49 3.03 -2.68
CA PHE A 16 3.59 2.34 -3.35
C PHE A 16 4.98 2.94 -3.12
N PHE A 17 5.26 3.38 -1.89
CA PHE A 17 6.60 3.84 -1.54
C PHE A 17 7.66 2.73 -1.73
N PRO A 18 8.93 3.09 -1.98
CA PRO A 18 10.01 2.11 -2.10
C PRO A 18 10.22 1.31 -0.80
N PRO A 19 10.48 -0.01 -0.85
CA PRO A 19 10.71 -0.86 0.32
C PRO A 19 11.77 -0.33 1.29
N ARG A 20 12.82 0.29 0.74
CA ARG A 20 13.92 0.90 1.49
C ARG A 20 13.45 1.96 2.50
N LEU A 21 12.37 2.69 2.21
CA LEU A 21 11.82 3.68 3.13
C LEU A 21 11.35 3.03 4.44
N PHE A 22 10.74 1.85 4.35
CA PHE A 22 10.24 1.12 5.52
C PHE A 22 11.38 0.62 6.41
N GLU A 23 12.54 0.28 5.84
CA GLU A 23 13.74 -0.08 6.61
C GLU A 23 14.24 1.10 7.46
N LEU A 24 14.32 2.29 6.85
CA LEU A 24 14.73 3.51 7.56
C LEU A 24 13.72 3.89 8.65
N LEU A 25 12.42 3.80 8.36
CA LEU A 25 11.36 4.05 9.34
C LEU A 25 11.37 3.04 10.49
N GLU A 26 11.67 1.76 10.23
CA GLU A 26 11.81 0.75 11.29
C GLU A 26 13.03 1.04 12.16
N LYS A 27 14.16 1.48 11.57
CA LYS A 27 15.33 1.93 12.34
C LYS A 27 14.99 3.10 13.28
N GLU A 28 14.21 4.07 12.82
CA GLU A 28 13.71 5.17 13.67
C GLU A 28 12.77 4.67 14.78
N ILE A 29 11.89 3.71 14.49
CA ILE A 29 11.00 3.11 15.49
C ILE A 29 11.81 2.39 16.58
N LEU A 30 12.79 1.56 16.19
CA LEU A 30 13.63 0.82 17.12
C LEU A 30 14.44 1.78 18.00
N TYR A 31 15.03 2.82 17.40
CA TYR A 31 15.77 3.82 18.14
C TYR A 31 14.87 4.61 19.10
N TYR A 32 13.67 5.00 18.67
CA TYR A 32 12.70 5.65 19.55
C TYR A 32 12.29 4.76 20.74
N ARG A 33 12.08 3.46 20.50
CA ARG A 33 11.81 2.49 21.59
C ARG A 33 12.97 2.42 22.58
N LYS A 34 14.21 2.49 22.10
CA LYS A 34 15.41 2.54 22.94
C LYS A 34 15.45 3.80 23.81
N THR A 35 15.18 4.98 23.23
CA THR A 35 15.26 6.26 23.96
C THR A 35 14.21 6.40 25.07
N ILE A 36 13.06 5.74 24.93
CA ILE A 36 12.02 5.72 25.97
C ILE A 36 12.10 4.50 26.90
N GLY A 37 13.14 3.65 26.74
CA GLY A 37 13.33 2.46 27.57
C GLY A 37 12.26 1.37 27.40
N TYR A 38 11.62 1.30 26.23
CA TYR A 38 10.58 0.31 25.95
C TYR A 38 11.13 -1.12 26.06
N LYS A 39 10.37 -1.99 26.75
CA LYS A 39 10.68 -3.42 26.89
C LYS A 39 9.68 -4.27 26.15
N VAL A 40 10.17 -5.18 25.32
CA VAL A 40 9.34 -6.09 24.54
C VAL A 40 8.63 -7.06 25.49
N PRO A 41 7.29 -7.10 25.51
CA PRO A 41 6.57 -8.06 26.31
C PRO A 41 6.73 -9.47 25.73
N ARG A 42 6.76 -10.48 26.59
CA ARG A 42 6.75 -11.88 26.17
C ARG A 42 5.36 -12.24 25.65
N ASN A 43 5.28 -12.79 24.44
CA ASN A 43 4.03 -13.31 23.91
C ASN A 43 3.88 -14.81 24.24
N PRO A 44 2.97 -15.21 25.15
CA PRO A 44 2.81 -16.61 25.53
C PRO A 44 2.28 -17.50 24.41
N ASP A 45 1.66 -16.93 23.38
CA ASP A 45 1.04 -17.68 22.28
C ASP A 45 2.06 -18.15 21.22
N LEU A 46 3.32 -17.70 21.32
CA LEU A 46 4.38 -18.09 20.38
C LEU A 46 5.22 -19.26 20.92
N PRO A 47 5.50 -20.28 20.09
CA PRO A 47 6.58 -21.23 20.41
C PRO A 47 7.90 -20.45 20.51
N ASN A 48 8.74 -20.82 21.47
CA ASN A 48 10.01 -20.12 21.76
C ASN A 48 9.85 -18.63 22.14
N ALA A 49 8.73 -18.25 22.76
CA ALA A 49 8.43 -16.89 23.20
C ALA A 49 9.60 -16.13 23.87
N ALA A 50 10.40 -16.81 24.70
CA ALA A 50 11.54 -16.20 25.38
C ALA A 50 12.68 -15.83 24.41
N GLN A 51 12.93 -16.66 23.40
CA GLN A 51 13.93 -16.40 22.38
C GLN A 51 13.48 -15.22 21.49
N VAL A 52 12.24 -15.24 21.00
CA VAL A 52 11.67 -14.16 20.18
C VAL A 52 11.72 -12.82 20.93
N GLN A 53 11.32 -12.83 22.21
CA GLN A 53 11.39 -11.63 23.06
C GLN A 53 12.83 -11.10 23.15
N LYS A 54 13.81 -11.98 23.37
CA LYS A 54 15.22 -11.60 23.48
C LYS A 54 15.77 -11.04 22.17
N GLU A 55 15.42 -11.63 21.04
CA GLU A 55 15.84 -11.17 19.70
C GLU A 55 15.24 -9.80 19.36
N GLU A 56 13.95 -9.59 19.61
CA GLU A 56 13.29 -8.29 19.40
C GLU A 56 13.84 -7.22 20.35
N GLN A 57 14.11 -7.56 21.61
CA GLN A 57 14.73 -6.62 22.54
C GLN A 57 16.15 -6.26 22.11
N LYS A 58 16.92 -7.23 21.59
CA LYS A 58 18.28 -7.01 21.08
C LYS A 58 18.29 -5.98 19.96
N LYS A 59 17.34 -6.04 19.00
CA LYS A 59 17.20 -5.05 17.92
C LYS A 59 17.00 -3.62 18.46
N ILE A 60 16.20 -3.47 19.52
CA ILE A 60 16.00 -2.18 20.19
C ILE A 60 17.29 -1.74 20.88
N ASP A 61 17.92 -2.61 21.66
CA ASP A 61 19.10 -2.27 22.46
C ASP A 61 20.29 -1.89 21.57
N GLU A 62 20.46 -2.56 20.42
CA GLU A 62 21.52 -2.30 19.43
C GLU A 62 21.18 -1.18 18.42
N SER A 63 19.96 -0.65 18.45
CA SER A 63 19.54 0.40 17.52
C SER A 63 20.34 1.69 17.69
N MET A 64 20.50 2.39 16.56
CA MET A 64 21.20 3.67 16.44
C MET A 64 20.30 4.67 15.70
N PRO A 65 20.48 5.99 15.94
CA PRO A 65 19.79 6.99 15.14
C PRO A 65 20.17 6.86 13.67
N LEU A 66 19.35 7.42 12.77
CA LEU A 66 19.76 7.61 11.38
C LEU A 66 20.98 8.52 11.33
N ASN A 67 21.95 8.18 10.49
CA ASN A 67 23.04 9.10 10.17
C ASN A 67 22.56 10.17 9.18
N THR A 68 23.46 11.10 8.81
CA THR A 68 23.13 12.19 7.87
C THR A 68 22.67 11.67 6.51
N GLU A 69 23.40 10.72 5.93
CA GLU A 69 23.10 10.15 4.62
C GLU A 69 21.75 9.41 4.60
N GLU A 70 21.46 8.62 5.64
CA GLU A 70 20.19 7.91 5.80
C GLU A 70 19.02 8.88 6.01
N SER A 71 19.25 10.00 6.68
CA SER A 71 18.23 11.04 6.87
C SER A 71 17.90 11.72 5.55
N GLU A 72 18.91 12.05 4.75
CA GLU A 72 18.74 12.60 3.40
C GLU A 72 18.08 11.59 2.44
N GLU A 73 18.49 10.32 2.51
CA GLU A 73 17.89 9.21 1.75
C GLU A 73 16.39 9.09 2.09
N LYS A 74 16.03 9.14 3.38
CA LYS A 74 14.65 9.09 3.83
C LYS A 74 13.81 10.22 3.25
N GLU A 75 14.28 11.46 3.33
CA GLU A 75 13.56 12.63 2.79
C GLU A 75 13.36 12.50 1.26
N LYS A 76 14.35 11.96 0.54
CA LYS A 76 14.23 11.68 -0.90
C LYS A 76 13.25 10.55 -1.18
N LEU A 77 13.20 9.50 -0.37
CA LEU A 77 12.27 8.38 -0.56
C LEU A 77 10.82 8.75 -0.25
N LEU A 78 10.61 9.70 0.68
CA LEU A 78 9.29 10.25 1.01
C LEU A 78 8.63 11.00 -0.16
N THR A 79 9.36 11.32 -1.23
CA THR A 79 8.79 11.93 -2.44
C THR A 79 8.54 10.93 -3.58
N GLN A 80 8.99 9.67 -3.43
CA GLN A 80 8.93 8.64 -4.48
C GLN A 80 7.69 7.73 -4.39
N GLY A 81 6.75 8.03 -3.50
CA GLY A 81 5.43 7.41 -3.50
C GLY A 81 4.39 8.31 -4.15
N PHE A 82 3.19 7.78 -4.32
CA PHE A 82 2.01 8.54 -4.74
C PHE A 82 1.47 9.40 -3.58
N THR A 83 2.26 10.38 -3.15
CA THR A 83 2.01 11.20 -1.95
C THR A 83 0.70 11.99 -2.02
N ASN A 84 0.28 12.36 -3.22
CA ASN A 84 -0.96 13.08 -3.45
C ASN A 84 -2.18 12.15 -3.59
N TRP A 85 -2.01 10.82 -3.63
CA TRP A 85 -3.11 9.86 -3.62
C TRP A 85 -3.55 9.59 -2.19
N ASN A 86 -4.81 9.90 -1.92
CA ASN A 86 -5.43 9.64 -0.62
C ASN A 86 -6.37 8.43 -0.70
N LYS A 87 -6.94 8.04 0.44
CA LYS A 87 -7.81 6.85 0.54
C LYS A 87 -9.10 6.96 -0.29
N ARG A 88 -9.65 8.16 -0.47
CA ARG A 88 -10.82 8.40 -1.33
C ARG A 88 -10.46 8.12 -2.79
N ASP A 89 -9.36 8.68 -3.28
CA ASP A 89 -8.88 8.54 -4.66
C ASP A 89 -8.65 7.06 -4.98
N PHE A 90 -7.94 6.36 -4.09
CA PHE A 90 -7.71 4.92 -4.21
C PHE A 90 -9.02 4.12 -4.32
N ASN A 91 -9.98 4.39 -3.44
CA ASN A 91 -11.27 3.69 -3.49
C ASN A 91 -12.10 4.04 -4.74
N GLN A 92 -12.02 5.28 -5.24
CA GLN A 92 -12.64 5.68 -6.51
C GLN A 92 -12.00 4.92 -7.68
N PHE A 93 -10.66 4.83 -7.70
CA PHE A 93 -9.92 4.07 -8.70
C PHE A 93 -10.33 2.59 -8.72
N ILE A 94 -10.41 1.92 -7.56
CA ILE A 94 -10.87 0.51 -7.49
C ILE A 94 -12.30 0.35 -7.99
N LYS A 95 -13.23 1.23 -7.58
CA LYS A 95 -14.63 1.19 -8.04
C LYS A 95 -14.76 1.45 -9.54
N ALA A 96 -13.94 2.35 -10.08
CA ALA A 96 -13.94 2.65 -11.49
C ALA A 96 -13.43 1.45 -12.31
N ASN A 97 -12.36 0.78 -11.84
CA ASN A 97 -11.90 -0.48 -12.44
C ASN A 97 -12.98 -1.57 -12.40
N GLU A 98 -13.72 -1.72 -11.29
CA GLU A 98 -14.86 -2.65 -11.22
C GLU A 98 -15.98 -2.29 -12.23
N LYS A 99 -16.27 -1.00 -12.42
CA LYS A 99 -17.40 -0.51 -13.23
C LYS A 99 -17.13 -0.55 -14.73
N TYR A 100 -15.90 -0.22 -15.14
CA TYR A 100 -15.51 -0.06 -16.54
C TYR A 100 -14.59 -1.17 -17.06
N GLY A 101 -13.96 -1.91 -16.16
CA GLY A 101 -12.91 -2.89 -16.49
C GLY A 101 -11.55 -2.21 -16.58
N ARG A 102 -10.48 -2.98 -16.29
CA ARG A 102 -9.11 -2.45 -16.15
C ARG A 102 -8.55 -1.77 -17.40
N ASP A 103 -9.07 -2.10 -18.57
CA ASP A 103 -8.57 -1.61 -19.85
C ASP A 103 -9.19 -0.26 -20.27
N ASP A 104 -10.31 0.15 -19.66
CA ASP A 104 -11.02 1.39 -20.00
C ASP A 104 -10.49 2.58 -19.17
N ILE A 105 -9.22 2.89 -19.39
CA ILE A 105 -8.49 3.90 -18.62
C ILE A 105 -9.11 5.29 -18.74
N ASP A 106 -9.71 5.62 -19.89
CA ASP A 106 -10.37 6.91 -20.13
C ASP A 106 -11.56 7.12 -19.20
N ASN A 107 -12.41 6.11 -19.04
CA ASN A 107 -13.54 6.20 -18.11
C ASN A 107 -13.11 6.07 -16.65
N ILE A 108 -12.04 5.30 -16.37
CA ILE A 108 -11.46 5.25 -15.02
C ILE A 108 -10.96 6.64 -14.61
N ALA A 109 -10.19 7.31 -15.46
CA ALA A 109 -9.64 8.63 -15.18
C ALA A 109 -10.71 9.68 -14.91
N ARG A 110 -11.84 9.63 -15.62
CA ARG A 110 -12.97 10.55 -15.40
C ARG A 110 -13.65 10.41 -14.04
N GLU A 111 -13.50 9.26 -13.38
CA GLU A 111 -14.19 8.96 -12.10
C GLU A 111 -13.29 9.12 -10.87
N VAL A 112 -11.97 9.24 -11.06
CA VAL A 112 -11.05 9.58 -9.98
C VAL A 112 -10.96 11.10 -9.87
N GLU A 113 -11.82 11.66 -9.03
CA GLU A 113 -11.95 13.11 -8.87
C GLU A 113 -10.65 13.72 -8.32
N GLY A 114 -10.19 14.81 -8.94
CA GLY A 114 -8.99 15.52 -8.50
C GLY A 114 -7.67 14.88 -8.97
N LYS A 115 -7.72 13.90 -9.88
CA LYS A 115 -6.57 13.37 -10.60
C LYS A 115 -6.67 13.67 -12.09
N SER A 116 -5.56 14.03 -12.70
CA SER A 116 -5.49 14.14 -14.17
C SER A 116 -5.48 12.75 -14.81
N PRO A 117 -5.85 12.62 -16.09
CA PRO A 117 -5.72 11.37 -16.82
C PRO A 117 -4.30 10.79 -16.78
N GLU A 118 -3.29 11.64 -16.88
CA GLU A 118 -1.88 11.23 -16.83
C GLU A 118 -1.53 10.64 -15.46
N GLU A 119 -1.94 11.29 -14.36
CA GLU A 119 -1.73 10.76 -13.01
C GLU A 119 -2.41 9.39 -12.80
N VAL A 120 -3.61 9.21 -13.35
CA VAL A 120 -4.33 7.94 -13.26
C VAL A 120 -3.67 6.86 -14.10
N ILE A 121 -3.12 7.19 -15.28
CA ILE A 121 -2.35 6.25 -16.12
C ILE A 121 -1.08 5.80 -15.38
N GLU A 122 -0.30 6.75 -14.85
CA GLU A 122 0.92 6.45 -14.08
C GLU A 122 0.62 5.59 -12.86
N TYR A 123 -0.41 5.93 -12.09
CA TYR A 123 -0.84 5.15 -10.94
C TYR A 123 -1.32 3.75 -11.33
N SER A 124 -2.12 3.64 -12.41
CA SER A 124 -2.64 2.37 -12.89
C SER A 124 -1.53 1.40 -13.27
N ALA A 125 -0.49 1.89 -13.96
CA ALA A 125 0.67 1.07 -14.34
C ALA A 125 1.36 0.47 -13.11
N VAL A 126 1.67 1.29 -12.10
CA VAL A 126 2.33 0.82 -10.87
C VAL A 126 1.39 -0.04 -10.02
N PHE A 127 0.09 0.31 -9.97
CA PHE A 127 -0.90 -0.50 -9.28
C PHE A 127 -0.90 -1.92 -9.84
N TRP A 128 -1.04 -2.11 -11.15
CA TRP A 128 -1.08 -3.46 -11.72
C TRP A 128 0.23 -4.23 -11.58
N GLU A 129 1.38 -3.53 -11.55
CA GLU A 129 2.68 -4.14 -11.31
C GLU A 129 2.87 -4.61 -9.85
N ARG A 130 2.40 -3.82 -8.88
CA ARG A 130 2.74 -3.96 -7.45
C ARG A 130 1.54 -4.21 -6.53
N CYS A 131 0.34 -4.40 -7.06
CA CYS A 131 -0.88 -4.55 -6.25
C CYS A 131 -0.81 -5.72 -5.26
N ASN A 132 0.03 -6.73 -5.50
CA ASN A 132 0.31 -7.82 -4.57
C ASN A 132 0.94 -7.38 -3.24
N GLU A 133 1.48 -6.15 -3.16
CA GLU A 133 1.99 -5.56 -1.92
C GLU A 133 0.87 -5.06 -0.99
N LEU A 134 -0.36 -4.90 -1.49
CA LEU A 134 -1.48 -4.36 -0.72
C LEU A 134 -2.03 -5.40 0.26
N GLN A 135 -2.33 -4.96 1.49
CA GLN A 135 -2.83 -5.87 2.53
C GLN A 135 -4.16 -6.54 2.15
N ASP A 136 -5.03 -5.80 1.46
CA ASP A 136 -6.38 -6.24 1.08
C ASP A 136 -6.46 -6.73 -0.39
N ILE A 137 -5.34 -7.10 -1.01
CA ILE A 137 -5.28 -7.35 -2.46
C ILE A 137 -6.26 -8.42 -2.95
N GLU A 138 -6.37 -9.55 -2.25
CA GLU A 138 -7.27 -10.64 -2.67
C GLU A 138 -8.73 -10.17 -2.79
N ARG A 139 -9.17 -9.35 -1.83
CA ARG A 139 -10.52 -8.77 -1.83
C ARG A 139 -10.69 -7.77 -2.97
N ILE A 140 -9.68 -6.94 -3.21
CA ILE A 140 -9.69 -5.92 -4.26
C ILE A 140 -9.76 -6.57 -5.64
N MET A 141 -8.90 -7.55 -5.91
CA MET A 141 -8.90 -8.30 -7.17
C MET A 141 -10.23 -9.00 -7.40
N ALA A 142 -10.75 -9.70 -6.40
CA ALA A 142 -12.05 -10.36 -6.49
C ALA A 142 -13.20 -9.38 -6.73
N GLN A 143 -13.11 -8.13 -6.28
CA GLN A 143 -14.09 -7.09 -6.61
C GLN A 143 -13.99 -6.68 -8.08
N ILE A 144 -12.80 -6.35 -8.56
CA ILE A 144 -12.57 -5.90 -9.95
C ILE A 144 -12.96 -7.01 -10.93
N GLU A 145 -12.49 -8.24 -10.72
CA GLU A 145 -12.77 -9.39 -11.60
C GLU A 145 -14.26 -9.73 -11.68
N ARG A 146 -15.00 -9.59 -10.58
CA ARG A 146 -16.46 -9.73 -10.60
C ARG A 146 -17.14 -8.64 -11.43
N GLY A 147 -16.63 -7.42 -11.37
CA GLY A 147 -17.08 -6.31 -12.22
C GLY A 147 -16.85 -6.62 -13.70
N GLU A 148 -15.63 -7.01 -14.05
CA GLU A 148 -15.23 -7.39 -15.41
C GLU A 148 -16.06 -8.56 -15.96
N ALA A 149 -16.29 -9.59 -15.15
CA ALA A 149 -17.14 -10.72 -15.55
C ALA A 149 -18.58 -10.28 -15.90
N ARG A 150 -19.14 -9.30 -15.18
CA ARG A 150 -20.46 -8.73 -15.49
C ARG A 150 -20.44 -7.94 -16.80
N ILE A 151 -19.37 -7.17 -17.04
CA ILE A 151 -19.18 -6.42 -18.28
C ILE A 151 -19.10 -7.38 -19.47
N GLN A 152 -18.25 -8.40 -19.39
CA GLN A 152 -18.08 -9.42 -20.43
C GLN A 152 -19.38 -10.18 -20.71
N ARG A 153 -20.12 -10.55 -19.67
CA ARG A 153 -21.44 -11.20 -19.81
C ARG A 153 -22.44 -10.30 -20.54
N ARG A 154 -22.46 -9.00 -20.25
CA ARG A 154 -23.35 -8.05 -20.94
C ARG A 154 -22.99 -7.92 -22.42
N ILE A 155 -21.70 -7.85 -22.74
CA ILE A 155 -21.19 -7.77 -24.12
C ILE A 155 -21.56 -9.04 -24.90
N SER A 156 -21.36 -10.22 -24.31
CA SER A 156 -21.67 -11.49 -24.99
C SER A 156 -23.17 -11.67 -25.25
N ILE A 157 -24.03 -11.30 -24.30
CA ILE A 157 -25.49 -11.31 -24.49
C ILE A 157 -25.90 -10.37 -25.62
N LYS A 158 -25.39 -9.13 -25.63
CA LYS A 158 -25.69 -8.15 -26.69
C LYS A 158 -25.29 -8.68 -28.07
N LYS A 159 -24.06 -9.19 -28.20
CA LYS A 159 -23.56 -9.76 -29.46
C LYS A 159 -24.41 -10.94 -29.95
N ALA A 160 -24.86 -11.81 -29.04
CA ALA A 160 -25.70 -12.94 -29.38
C ALA A 160 -27.13 -12.55 -29.81
N LEU A 161 -27.66 -11.43 -29.30
CA LEU A 161 -28.94 -10.87 -29.74
C LEU A 161 -28.80 -10.20 -31.12
N ASP A 162 -27.75 -9.40 -31.31
CA ASP A 162 -27.49 -8.72 -32.59
C ASP A 162 -27.26 -9.71 -33.74
N ALA A 163 -26.66 -10.87 -33.47
CA ALA A 163 -26.42 -11.92 -34.48
C ALA A 163 -27.66 -12.78 -34.83
N LYS A 164 -28.77 -12.63 -34.08
CA LYS A 164 -30.03 -13.36 -34.33
C LYS A 164 -31.04 -12.55 -35.15
N VAL A 165 -30.74 -11.27 -35.42
CA VAL A 165 -31.50 -10.37 -36.29
C VAL A 165 -30.92 -10.46 -37.70
#